data_AF-A0A942AKX4-F1
#
_entry.id   AF-A0A942AKX4-F1
#
_cell.length_a   1.000
_cell.length_b   1.000
_cell.length_c   1.000
_cell.angle_alpha   90.00
_cell.angle_beta   90.00
_cell.angle_gamma   90.00
#
_symmetry.space_group_name_H-M   'P 1'
#
loop_
_entity.id
_entity.type
_entity.pdbx_description
1 polymer ?
#
loop_
_entity_poly.entity_id
_entity_poly.type
_entity_poly.pdbx_seq_one_letter_code
_entity_poly.pdbx_strand_id
1 'polypeptide(L)'
;MGQRSLDFSDTCRELLLPDGRLLEKMATDFRKEKVVVVGFTPFLSQEESGFTLHTGELLLSGGYISLVRSVYELEKRFSAVKIISADFRLYRENRNAPLQLRANLTVMQWGKKDK
;
A
#
# COMPACT_ATOMS: atom_id res chain seq x y z
N MET A 1 0.87 -33.48 8.94
CA MET A 1 0.42 -32.08 8.80
C MET A 1 1.26 -31.47 7.69
N GLY A 2 0.68 -31.25 6.51
CA GLY A 2 1.43 -30.77 5.34
C GLY A 2 1.86 -29.33 5.53
N GLN A 3 3.17 -29.07 5.42
CA GLN A 3 3.69 -27.73 5.16
C GLN A 3 3.03 -27.24 3.87
N ARG A 4 2.10 -26.28 3.97
CA ARG A 4 1.72 -25.46 2.84
C ARG A 4 3.00 -24.75 2.40
N SER A 5 3.67 -25.27 1.36
CA SER A 5 4.62 -24.45 0.63
C SER A 5 3.83 -23.24 0.17
N LEU A 6 4.23 -22.06 0.63
CA LEU A 6 3.82 -20.83 -0.03
C LEU A 6 4.36 -20.95 -1.45
N ASP A 7 3.49 -21.32 -2.38
CA ASP A 7 3.83 -21.34 -3.78
C ASP A 7 3.97 -19.88 -4.22
N PHE A 8 5.19 -19.37 -4.07
CA PHE A 8 5.53 -18.02 -4.51
C PHE A 8 5.29 -17.87 -6.01
N SER A 9 5.19 -18.94 -6.81
CA SER A 9 5.03 -18.82 -8.27
C SER A 9 3.71 -18.18 -8.70
N ASP A 10 2.68 -18.20 -7.86
CA ASP A 10 1.33 -17.76 -8.24
C ASP A 10 1.00 -16.29 -7.87
N THR A 11 1.87 -15.56 -7.17
CA THR A 11 1.44 -14.30 -6.52
C THR A 11 1.85 -12.98 -7.17
N CYS A 12 2.51 -12.95 -8.33
CA CYS A 12 2.65 -11.67 -9.06
C CYS A 12 2.71 -11.84 -10.58
N ARG A 13 1.54 -11.97 -11.22
CA ARG A 13 1.42 -11.70 -12.67
C ARG A 13 1.44 -10.20 -12.99
N GLU A 14 1.16 -9.33 -12.00
CA GLU A 14 1.02 -7.89 -12.21
C GLU A 14 1.68 -7.10 -11.05
N LEU A 15 2.68 -6.28 -11.37
CA LEU A 15 3.29 -5.32 -10.44
C LEU A 15 2.44 -4.05 -10.33
N LEU A 16 1.94 -3.72 -9.14
CA LEU A 16 0.98 -2.65 -8.89
C LEU A 16 1.62 -1.39 -8.28
N LEU A 17 2.75 -1.55 -7.60
CA LEU A 17 3.46 -0.43 -6.97
C LEU A 17 4.19 0.47 -7.96
N PRO A 18 4.98 -0.04 -8.93
CA PRO A 18 5.92 0.80 -9.70
C PRO A 18 5.25 1.93 -10.48
N ASP A 19 4.05 1.69 -11.01
CA ASP A 19 3.32 2.61 -11.89
C ASP A 19 2.09 3.23 -11.22
N GLY A 20 1.89 2.99 -9.93
CA GLY A 20 0.75 3.55 -9.19
C GLY A 20 -0.60 2.88 -9.46
N ARG A 21 -0.66 1.77 -10.21
CA ARG A 21 -1.90 1.01 -10.44
C ARG A 21 -2.58 0.53 -9.16
N LEU A 22 -1.83 0.37 -8.06
CA LEU A 22 -2.42 0.13 -6.74
C LEU A 22 -3.43 1.24 -6.37
N LEU A 23 -3.10 2.51 -6.62
CA LEU A 23 -3.97 3.65 -6.30
C LEU A 23 -5.22 3.64 -7.18
N GLU A 24 -5.07 3.34 -8.46
CA GLU A 24 -6.19 3.26 -9.40
C GLU A 24 -7.20 2.20 -8.95
N LYS A 25 -6.71 1.01 -8.59
CA LYS A 25 -7.58 -0.09 -8.13
C LYS A 25 -8.20 0.18 -6.75
N MET A 26 -7.61 1.06 -5.93
CA MET A 26 -8.14 1.48 -4.62
C MET A 26 -8.98 2.76 -4.68
N ALA A 27 -9.03 3.46 -5.82
CA ALA A 27 -9.63 4.80 -5.92
C ALA A 27 -11.10 4.83 -5.50
N THR A 28 -11.87 3.79 -5.85
CA THR A 28 -13.29 3.67 -5.48
C THR A 28 -13.48 3.57 -3.97
N ASP A 29 -12.59 2.87 -3.27
CA ASP A 29 -12.69 2.62 -1.83
C ASP A 29 -12.24 3.80 -1.02
N PHE A 30 -11.13 4.44 -1.44
CA PHE A 30 -10.72 5.70 -0.85
C PHE A 30 -11.83 6.74 -0.97
N ARG A 31 -12.49 6.82 -2.13
CA ARG A 31 -13.65 7.72 -2.31
C ARG A 31 -14.81 7.34 -1.39
N LYS A 32 -15.17 6.05 -1.31
CA LYS A 32 -16.27 5.55 -0.48
C LYS A 32 -16.03 5.83 1.01
N GLU A 33 -14.81 5.59 1.50
CA GLU A 33 -14.43 5.80 2.90
C GLU A 33 -14.07 7.26 3.22
N LYS A 34 -14.12 8.17 2.23
CA LYS A 34 -13.71 9.58 2.34
C LYS A 34 -12.24 9.74 2.78
N VAL A 35 -11.38 8.86 2.26
CA VAL A 35 -9.92 8.91 2.43
C VAL A 35 -9.31 9.66 1.25
N VAL A 36 -8.39 10.56 1.55
CA VAL A 36 -7.62 11.32 0.57
C VAL A 36 -6.21 10.75 0.49
N VAL A 37 -5.76 10.45 -0.73
CA VAL A 37 -4.34 10.16 -0.99
C VAL A 37 -3.60 11.48 -1.02
N VAL A 38 -2.73 11.70 -0.03
CA VAL A 38 -1.90 12.91 0.08
C VAL A 38 -0.63 12.76 -0.74
N GLY A 39 -0.07 11.54 -0.80
CA GLY A 39 1.14 11.25 -1.55
C GLY A 39 1.35 9.75 -1.73
N PHE A 40 2.06 9.41 -2.79
CA PHE A 40 2.51 8.05 -3.06
C PHE A 40 3.89 8.09 -3.69
N THR A 41 4.84 7.37 -3.09
CA THR A 41 6.22 7.32 -3.56
C THR A 41 6.65 5.86 -3.72
N PRO A 42 6.60 5.32 -4.96
CA PRO A 42 7.10 3.99 -5.25
C PRO A 42 8.61 4.01 -5.55
N PHE A 43 9.32 2.96 -5.13
CA PHE A 43 10.72 2.75 -5.49
C PHE A 43 11.10 1.26 -5.48
N LEU A 44 12.13 0.92 -6.26
CA LEU A 44 12.77 -0.40 -6.22
C LEU A 44 13.66 -0.45 -4.98
N SER A 45 13.38 -1.37 -4.07
CA SER A 45 14.13 -1.55 -2.82
C SER A 45 15.26 -2.56 -2.95
N GLN A 46 15.05 -3.63 -3.72
CA GLN A 46 16.02 -4.70 -3.90
C GLN A 46 15.84 -5.36 -5.26
N GLU A 47 16.93 -5.83 -5.84
CA GLU A 47 16.93 -6.67 -7.04
C GLU A 47 17.99 -7.77 -6.90
N GLU A 48 17.57 -9.02 -6.83
CA GLU A 48 18.47 -10.16 -6.62
C GLU A 48 17.93 -11.43 -7.30
N SER A 49 18.82 -12.20 -7.92
CA SER A 49 18.52 -13.55 -8.44
C SER A 49 17.28 -13.63 -9.36
N GLY A 50 17.01 -12.57 -10.14
CA GLY A 50 15.85 -12.50 -11.03
C GLY A 50 14.54 -12.13 -10.34
N PHE A 51 14.60 -11.59 -9.12
CA PHE A 51 13.46 -11.03 -8.39
C PHE A 51 13.68 -9.54 -8.12
N THR A 52 12.58 -8.79 -8.09
CA THR A 52 12.55 -7.40 -7.65
C THR A 52 11.68 -7.27 -6.40
N LEU A 53 12.07 -6.39 -5.49
CA LEU A 53 11.24 -5.96 -4.36
C LEU A 53 10.95 -4.48 -4.52
N HIS A 54 9.68 -4.13 -4.67
CA HIS A 54 9.21 -2.76 -4.75
C HIS A 54 8.60 -2.36 -3.42
N THR A 55 8.93 -1.15 -2.95
CA THR A 55 8.30 -0.51 -1.80
C THR A 55 7.53 0.71 -2.27
N GLY A 56 6.36 0.92 -1.67
CA GLY A 56 5.57 2.14 -1.81
C GLY A 56 5.36 2.78 -0.45
N GLU A 57 5.64 4.07 -0.36
CA GLU A 57 5.19 4.90 0.76
C GLU A 57 3.87 5.56 0.37
N LEU A 58 2.80 5.24 1.10
CA LEU A 58 1.45 5.74 0.84
C LEU A 58 1.00 6.61 2.00
N LEU A 59 0.86 7.91 1.75
CA LEU A 59 0.37 8.88 2.71
C LEU A 59 -1.11 9.13 2.48
N LEU A 60 -1.93 8.76 3.46
CA LEU A 60 -3.38 8.91 3.46
C LEU A 60 -3.83 9.92 4.51
N SER A 61 -4.97 10.57 4.29
CA SER A 61 -5.64 11.44 5.26
C SER A 61 -7.13 11.08 5.34
N GLY A 62 -7.68 11.06 6.55
CA GLY A 62 -9.09 10.71 6.76
C GLY A 62 -9.43 10.47 8.23
N GLY A 63 -10.66 10.03 8.50
CA GLY A 63 -11.04 9.57 9.85
C GLY A 63 -10.37 8.23 10.20
N TYR A 64 -10.11 7.98 11.48
CA TYR A 64 -9.42 6.75 11.91
C TYR A 64 -10.09 5.46 11.39
N ILE A 65 -11.41 5.33 11.58
CA ILE A 65 -12.16 4.17 11.10
C ILE A 65 -12.10 4.02 9.57
N SER A 66 -12.20 5.12 8.83
CA SER A 66 -12.09 5.14 7.36
C SER A 66 -10.71 4.67 6.88
N LEU A 67 -9.64 5.12 7.56
CA LEU A 67 -8.27 4.73 7.25
C LEU A 67 -8.04 3.24 7.53
N VAL A 68 -8.49 2.74 8.69
CA VAL A 68 -8.38 1.32 9.03
C VAL A 68 -9.18 0.43 8.07
N ARG A 69 -10.37 0.86 7.64
CA ARG A 69 -11.14 0.14 6.60
C ARG A 69 -10.42 0.11 5.26
N SER A 70 -9.80 1.21 4.87
CA SER A 70 -9.01 1.30 3.63
C SER A 70 -7.79 0.38 3.68
N VAL A 71 -7.12 0.27 4.84
CA VAL A 71 -6.05 -0.69 5.11
C VAL A 71 -6.55 -2.13 4.97
N TYR A 72 -7.67 -2.47 5.62
CA TYR A 72 -8.28 -3.80 5.53
C TYR A 72 -8.62 -4.18 4.09
N GLU A 73 -9.22 -3.26 3.34
CA GLU A 73 -9.59 -3.49 1.94
C GLU A 73 -8.38 -3.68 1.02
N LEU A 74 -7.26 -2.99 1.29
CA LEU A 74 -6.00 -3.17 0.58
C LEU A 74 -5.45 -4.57 0.81
N GLU A 75 -5.32 -5.00 2.06
CA GLU A 75 -4.78 -6.32 2.42
C GLU A 75 -5.65 -7.46 1.89
N LYS A 76 -6.98 -7.29 1.96
CA LYS A 76 -7.95 -8.28 1.49
C LYS A 76 -7.88 -8.50 -0.02
N ARG A 77 -7.72 -7.43 -0.81
CA ARG A 77 -7.77 -7.52 -2.28
C ARG A 77 -6.44 -7.85 -2.92
N PHE A 78 -5.35 -7.35 -2.38
CA PHE A 78 -4.04 -7.45 -3.01
C PHE A 78 -3.16 -8.36 -2.17
N SER A 79 -3.39 -9.67 -2.28
CA SER A 79 -2.61 -10.68 -1.54
C SER A 79 -1.10 -10.57 -1.77
N ALA A 80 -0.70 -10.05 -2.93
CA ALA A 80 0.68 -9.79 -3.35
C ALA A 80 1.32 -8.54 -2.74
N VAL A 81 0.51 -7.58 -2.27
CA VAL A 81 0.96 -6.34 -1.65
C VAL A 81 0.87 -6.51 -0.14
N LYS A 82 2.00 -6.38 0.56
CA LYS A 82 2.08 -6.51 2.01
C LYS A 82 2.27 -5.15 2.64
N ILE A 83 1.44 -4.81 3.63
CA ILE A 83 1.70 -3.67 4.49
C ILE A 83 2.74 -4.11 5.52
N ILE A 84 3.89 -3.45 5.54
CA ILE A 84 4.96 -3.75 6.49
C ILE A 84 5.04 -2.75 7.64
N SER A 85 4.43 -1.57 7.47
CA SER A 85 4.31 -0.58 8.52
C SER A 85 3.06 0.29 8.31
N ALA A 86 2.48 0.75 9.42
CA ALA A 86 1.41 1.73 9.43
C ALA A 86 1.62 2.69 10.60
N ASP A 87 1.87 3.95 10.28
CA ASP A 87 2.12 5.00 11.26
C ASP A 87 1.03 6.07 11.19
N PHE A 88 0.36 6.32 12.32
CA PHE A 88 -0.76 7.27 12.41
C PHE A 88 -0.33 8.52 13.16
N ARG A 89 -0.49 9.67 12.53
CA ARG A 89 -0.11 10.96 13.13
C ARG A 89 -1.17 12.02 12.93
N LEU A 90 -1.43 12.78 13.99
CA LEU A 90 -2.20 14.01 13.89
C LEU A 90 -1.34 15.06 13.16
N TYR A 91 -1.92 15.66 12.13
CA TYR A 91 -1.28 16.63 11.27
C TYR A 91 -2.11 17.90 11.20
N ARG A 92 -1.44 19.05 11.24
CA ARG A 92 -2.04 20.35 10.97
C ARG A 92 -1.06 21.16 10.14
N GLU A 93 -1.49 21.65 8.98
CA GLU A 93 -0.63 22.39 8.06
C GLU A 93 -0.16 23.73 8.66
N ASN A 94 -1.06 24.41 9.37
CA ASN A 94 -0.76 25.63 10.11
C ASN A 94 -1.73 25.74 11.30
N ARG A 95 -1.52 26.70 12.21
CA ARG A 95 -2.33 26.82 13.44
C ARG A 95 -3.84 26.94 13.19
N ASN A 96 -4.24 27.52 12.07
CA ASN A 96 -5.64 27.80 11.73
C ASN A 96 -6.30 26.69 10.90
N ALA A 97 -5.53 25.75 10.36
CA ALA A 97 -6.07 24.63 9.57
C ALA A 97 -6.76 23.58 10.48
N PRO A 98 -7.78 22.86 9.96
CA PRO A 98 -8.37 21.73 10.65
C PRO A 98 -7.33 20.67 11.00
N LEU A 99 -7.45 20.06 12.18
CA LEU A 99 -6.63 18.91 12.56
C LEU A 99 -7.04 17.70 11.70
N GLN A 100 -6.06 17.09 11.03
CA GLN A 100 -6.25 15.90 10.21
C GLN A 100 -5.53 14.71 10.84
N LEU A 101 -6.06 13.51 10.64
CA LEU A 101 -5.32 12.29 10.93
C LEU A 101 -4.71 11.79 9.62
N ARG A 102 -3.39 11.62 9.61
CA ARG A 102 -2.66 11.01 8.50
C ARG A 102 -2.23 9.59 8.87
N ALA A 103 -2.26 8.71 7.89
CA ALA A 103 -1.63 7.38 7.97
C ALA A 103 -0.52 7.32 6.92
N ASN A 104 0.71 7.06 7.35
CA ASN A 104 1.80 6.69 6.47
C ASN A 104 1.93 5.17 6.45
N LEU A 105 1.63 4.57 5.31
CA LEU A 105 1.71 3.12 5.12
C LEU A 105 2.95 2.82 4.28
N THR A 106 3.79 1.90 4.76
CA THR A 106 4.81 1.29 3.91
C THR A 106 4.28 -0.03 3.39
N VAL A 107 4.18 -0.16 2.07
CA VAL A 107 3.73 -1.36 1.39
C VAL A 107 4.86 -1.96 0.55
N MET A 108 4.91 -3.28 0.47
CA MET A 108 5.90 -4.02 -0.31
C MET A 108 5.23 -5.00 -1.26
N GLN A 109 5.80 -5.14 -2.44
CA GLN A 109 5.40 -6.12 -3.44
C GLN A 109 6.65 -6.68 -4.10
N TRP A 110 6.76 -8.00 -4.13
CA TRP A 110 7.84 -8.66 -4.85
C TRP A 110 7.36 -9.04 -6.26
N GLY A 111 8.27 -9.08 -7.24
CA GLY A 111 8.00 -9.51 -8.61
C GLY A 111 9.11 -10.39 -9.15
N LYS A 112 8.81 -11.15 -10.20
CA LYS A 112 9.83 -11.85 -10.98
C LYS A 112 10.25 -10.95 -12.14
N LYS A 113 11.55 -10.86 -12.38
CA LYS A 113 12.09 -10.18 -13.56
C LYS A 113 11.84 -11.08 -14.77
N ASP A 114 11.05 -10.58 -15.72
CA ASP A 114 10.94 -11.23 -17.03
C ASP A 114 12.33 -11.17 -17.70
N LYS A 115 12.77 -12.31 -18.23
CA LYS A 115 14.06 -12.44 -18.94
C LYS A 115 14.01 -11.72 -20.28
#